data_AF-A0A2K5HF32-F1
#
_entry.id   AF-A0A2K5HF32-F1
#
_cell.length_a   1.000
_cell.length_b   1.000
_cell.length_c   1.000
_cell.angle_alpha   90.00
_cell.angle_beta   90.00
_cell.angle_gamma   90.00
#
_symmetry.space_group_name_H-M   'P 1'
#
loop_
_entity.id
_entity.type
_entity.pdbx_description
1 polymer ?
#
loop_
_entity_poly.entity_id
_entity_poly.type
_entity_poly.pdbx_seq_one_letter_code
_entity_poly.pdbx_strand_id
1 'polypeptide(L)'
;MVPPPPGEESQTVILPPGWQSYLSPQGRRYYVNTTTNETTWERPSSSPGIPASPGSHRSSLPPTVNGYHASGTPAHPPETAHMSVRKSTGDSQNLGSSSPSKKQSKENTITELERLEVERVEMIRQHLCQYTQLRHETDMFNQSTVEPVDQLLRKVDPAKDRELWVREHKTGSIRPVDMEI
;
A
#
# COMPACT_ATOMS: atom_id res chain seq x y z
N MET A 1 -11.23 -45.94 -12.78
CA MET A 1 -12.12 -44.86 -13.27
C MET A 1 -12.14 -43.79 -12.18
N VAL A 2 -11.37 -42.72 -12.36
CA VAL A 2 -11.31 -41.56 -11.45
C VAL A 2 -12.27 -40.52 -12.04
N PRO A 3 -13.17 -39.90 -11.25
CA PRO A 3 -14.05 -38.86 -11.78
C PRO A 3 -13.23 -37.64 -12.24
N PRO A 4 -13.65 -36.91 -13.28
CA PRO A 4 -12.95 -35.72 -13.72
C PRO A 4 -12.97 -34.66 -12.58
N PRO A 5 -11.89 -33.86 -12.42
CA PRO A 5 -11.94 -32.67 -11.57
C PRO A 5 -13.01 -31.72 -12.13
N PRO A 6 -13.82 -31.05 -11.29
CA PRO A 6 -14.77 -30.05 -11.78
C PRO A 6 -13.99 -28.84 -12.28
N GLY A 7 -13.61 -28.90 -13.55
CA GLY A 7 -13.36 -27.73 -14.36
C GLY A 7 -14.67 -26.96 -14.52
N GLU A 8 -14.58 -25.66 -14.32
CA GLU A 8 -15.16 -24.68 -15.24
C GLU A 8 -16.64 -24.88 -15.62
N GLU A 9 -17.53 -24.92 -14.63
CA GLU A 9 -18.92 -24.52 -14.87
C GLU A 9 -19.11 -23.07 -14.45
N SER A 10 -18.93 -22.17 -15.42
CA SER A 10 -19.97 -21.22 -15.85
C SER A 10 -20.93 -20.71 -14.78
N GLN A 11 -20.44 -20.23 -13.62
CA GLN A 11 -21.27 -19.38 -12.76
C GLN A 11 -21.22 -17.96 -13.32
N THR A 12 -22.07 -17.74 -14.34
CA THR A 12 -22.62 -16.44 -14.74
C THR A 12 -23.47 -15.86 -13.61
N VAL A 13 -22.93 -15.79 -12.38
CA VAL A 13 -23.50 -14.94 -11.34
C VAL A 13 -23.19 -13.52 -11.78
N ILE A 14 -24.23 -12.86 -12.27
CA ILE A 14 -24.17 -11.53 -12.85
C ILE A 14 -23.57 -10.57 -11.82
N LEU A 15 -22.45 -9.93 -12.17
CA LEU A 15 -21.88 -8.86 -11.37
C LEU A 15 -22.91 -7.72 -11.26
N PRO A 16 -22.90 -6.93 -10.17
CA PRO A 16 -23.82 -5.80 -10.06
C PRO A 16 -23.63 -4.84 -11.26
N PRO A 17 -24.66 -4.06 -11.65
CA PRO A 17 -24.55 -3.12 -12.75
C PRO A 17 -23.34 -2.20 -12.60
N GLY A 18 -22.56 -2.06 -13.67
CA GLY A 18 -21.32 -1.27 -13.67
C GLY A 18 -20.07 -2.03 -13.25
N TRP A 19 -20.15 -3.27 -12.77
CA TRP A 19 -18.96 -4.05 -12.41
C TRP A 19 -18.51 -5.00 -13.53
N GLN A 20 -17.21 -5.03 -13.78
CA GLN A 20 -16.56 -5.91 -14.75
C GLN A 20 -15.40 -6.67 -14.08
N SER A 21 -15.21 -7.95 -14.42
CA SER A 21 -14.07 -8.73 -13.93
C SER A 21 -12.94 -8.79 -14.94
N TYR A 22 -11.72 -8.61 -14.48
CA TYR A 22 -10.49 -8.69 -15.26
C TYR A 22 -9.51 -9.64 -14.57
N LEU A 23 -8.51 -10.10 -15.33
CA LEU A 23 -7.37 -10.85 -14.81
C LEU A 23 -6.14 -9.95 -14.79
N SER A 24 -5.45 -9.89 -13.66
CA SER A 24 -4.16 -9.22 -13.58
C SER A 24 -3.12 -10.02 -14.40
N PRO A 25 -1.97 -9.41 -14.78
CA PRO A 25 -0.88 -10.15 -15.41
C PRO A 25 -0.36 -11.35 -14.58
N GLN A 26 -0.63 -11.36 -13.28
CA GLN A 26 -0.31 -12.45 -12.35
C GLN A 26 -1.44 -13.50 -12.26
N GLY A 27 -2.46 -13.43 -13.12
CA GLY A 27 -3.58 -14.37 -13.17
C GLY A 27 -4.62 -14.20 -12.06
N ARG A 28 -4.55 -13.12 -11.27
CA ARG A 28 -5.51 -12.89 -10.18
C ARG A 28 -6.71 -12.10 -10.68
N ARG A 29 -7.93 -12.54 -10.35
CA ARG A 29 -9.16 -11.81 -10.70
C ARG A 29 -9.28 -10.53 -9.87
N TYR A 30 -9.60 -9.43 -10.53
CA TYR A 30 -9.99 -8.16 -9.91
C TYR A 30 -11.26 -7.63 -10.57
N TYR A 31 -12.00 -6.80 -9.84
CA TYR A 31 -13.28 -6.24 -10.28
C TYR A 31 -13.17 -4.72 -10.36
N VAL A 32 -13.65 -4.16 -11.46
CA VAL A 32 -13.62 -2.73 -11.74
C VAL A 32 -15.06 -2.23 -11.89
N ASN A 33 -15.41 -1.18 -11.18
CA ASN A 33 -16.66 -0.47 -11.38
C ASN A 33 -16.46 0.59 -12.47
N THR A 34 -17.05 0.40 -13.65
CA THR A 34 -16.94 1.32 -14.79
C THR A 34 -17.70 2.63 -14.58
N THR A 35 -18.56 2.72 -13.57
CA THR A 35 -19.32 3.93 -13.23
C THR A 35 -18.54 4.81 -12.25
N THR A 36 -17.90 4.22 -11.23
CA THR A 36 -17.16 4.95 -10.17
C THR A 36 -15.64 4.92 -10.34
N ASN A 37 -15.12 4.11 -11.27
CA ASN A 37 -13.70 3.77 -11.42
C ASN A 37 -13.05 3.12 -10.18
N GLU A 38 -13.86 2.53 -9.30
CA GLU A 38 -13.36 1.77 -8.15
C GLU A 38 -12.81 0.41 -8.58
N THR A 39 -11.74 -0.06 -7.91
CA THR A 39 -11.17 -1.39 -8.13
C THR A 39 -11.12 -2.17 -6.82
N THR A 40 -11.47 -3.46 -6.86
CA THR A 40 -11.44 -4.34 -5.70
C THR A 40 -10.94 -5.73 -6.07
N TRP A 41 -10.33 -6.40 -5.10
CA TRP A 41 -9.90 -7.80 -5.21
C TRP A 41 -11.01 -8.78 -4.78
N GLU A 42 -12.06 -8.27 -4.13
CA GLU A 42 -13.20 -9.06 -3.67
C GLU A 42 -14.37 -8.94 -4.64
N ARG A 43 -15.14 -10.02 -4.82
CA ARG A 43 -16.27 -9.98 -5.76
C ARG A 43 -17.37 -9.08 -5.19
N PRO A 44 -17.77 -8.00 -5.90
CA PRO A 44 -18.89 -7.16 -5.47
C PRO A 44 -20.19 -7.98 -5.51
N SER A 45 -20.98 -7.93 -4.44
CA SER A 45 -22.26 -8.64 -4.31
C SER A 45 -23.42 -7.81 -4.86
N SER A 46 -24.42 -8.49 -5.43
CA SER A 46 -25.59 -7.86 -6.08
C SER A 46 -26.68 -7.39 -5.10
N SER A 47 -26.41 -7.33 -3.80
CA SER A 47 -27.40 -6.91 -2.79
C SER A 47 -27.44 -5.39 -2.68
N PRO A 48 -28.54 -4.71 -3.07
CA PRO A 48 -28.73 -3.30 -2.77
C PRO A 48 -29.03 -3.16 -1.28
N GLY A 49 -28.09 -2.56 -0.54
CA GLY A 49 -28.35 -1.95 0.77
C GLY A 49 -28.46 -2.89 1.96
N ILE A 50 -27.32 -3.37 2.47
CA ILE A 50 -27.08 -3.52 3.92
C ILE A 50 -25.59 -3.18 4.18
N PRO A 51 -25.24 -2.23 5.06
CA PRO A 51 -23.86 -2.04 5.47
C PRO A 51 -23.47 -3.18 6.42
N ALA A 52 -22.91 -4.26 5.87
CA ALA A 52 -22.21 -5.25 6.68
C ALA A 52 -20.82 -4.70 7.02
N SER A 53 -20.76 -3.92 8.10
CA SER A 53 -19.52 -3.61 8.81
C SER A 53 -19.07 -4.83 9.66
N PRO A 54 -17.90 -4.80 10.31
CA PRO A 54 -16.60 -5.21 9.81
C PRO A 54 -16.14 -6.52 10.47
N GLY A 55 -15.49 -7.42 9.74
CA GLY A 55 -14.91 -8.62 10.36
C GLY A 55 -14.12 -9.52 9.43
N SER A 56 -12.81 -9.61 9.68
CA SER A 56 -11.84 -10.61 9.21
C SER A 56 -11.58 -10.64 7.69
N HIS A 57 -10.41 -10.26 7.18
CA HIS A 57 -9.09 -10.68 7.63
C HIS A 57 -8.04 -9.59 7.39
N ARG A 58 -7.33 -9.24 8.47
CA ARG A 58 -5.97 -8.70 8.39
C ARG A 58 -5.10 -9.71 7.64
N SER A 59 -4.55 -9.32 6.51
CA SER A 59 -3.31 -9.89 5.97
C SER A 59 -2.49 -8.74 5.41
N SER A 60 -2.08 -7.86 6.33
CA SER A 60 -1.14 -6.80 6.07
C SER A 60 0.18 -7.14 6.76
N LEU A 61 1.15 -7.61 5.97
CA LEU A 61 2.60 -7.55 6.22
C LEU A 61 3.32 -7.64 4.86
N PRO A 62 4.56 -7.16 4.73
CA PRO A 62 5.14 -5.89 5.18
C PRO A 62 5.77 -5.12 3.98
N PRO A 63 6.27 -3.88 4.17
CA PRO A 63 6.96 -3.14 3.12
C PRO A 63 8.38 -3.71 2.94
N THR A 64 8.78 -4.03 1.70
CA THR A 64 10.18 -4.31 1.37
C THR A 64 10.79 -3.19 0.52
N VAL A 65 11.78 -2.59 1.16
CA VAL A 65 12.86 -1.73 0.71
C VAL A 65 13.55 -2.16 -0.59
N ASN A 66 14.02 -1.16 -1.36
CA ASN A 66 14.99 -1.15 -2.46
C ASN A 66 15.52 -2.49 -3.02
N GLY A 67 15.48 -2.61 -4.36
CA GLY A 67 16.31 -3.57 -5.10
C GLY A 67 16.25 -3.36 -6.62
N TYR A 68 17.20 -2.58 -7.13
CA TYR A 68 17.61 -2.46 -8.53
C TYR A 68 17.65 -3.81 -9.28
N HIS A 69 17.18 -3.83 -10.52
CA HIS A 69 17.79 -4.64 -11.59
C HIS A 69 17.59 -3.96 -12.94
N ALA A 70 18.64 -4.09 -13.74
CA ALA A 70 18.97 -3.29 -14.89
C ALA A 70 18.30 -3.77 -16.20
N SER A 71 18.38 -2.86 -17.17
CA SER A 71 18.64 -3.09 -18.61
C SER A 71 17.57 -3.74 -19.48
N GLY A 72 17.25 -3.04 -20.57
CA GLY A 72 16.56 -3.60 -21.73
C GLY A 72 16.07 -2.56 -22.73
N THR A 73 16.96 -1.76 -23.31
CA THR A 73 16.70 -1.11 -24.61
C THR A 73 16.82 -2.15 -25.72
N PRO A 74 16.07 -2.02 -26.81
CA PRO A 74 16.71 -2.11 -28.12
C PRO A 74 16.28 -0.98 -29.07
N ALA A 75 17.27 -0.47 -29.80
CA ALA A 75 17.17 0.58 -30.80
C ALA A 75 17.18 0.01 -32.24
N HIS A 76 16.23 0.48 -33.09
CA HIS A 76 16.33 0.84 -34.55
C HIS A 76 16.89 -0.20 -35.58
N PRO A 77 16.98 0.04 -36.93
CA PRO A 77 16.34 0.93 -37.96
C PRO A 77 16.09 0.16 -39.33
N PRO A 78 16.24 0.67 -40.60
CA PRO A 78 15.85 1.90 -41.37
C PRO A 78 15.19 1.65 -42.77
N GLU A 79 14.74 2.73 -43.47
CA GLU A 79 14.92 3.09 -44.92
C GLU A 79 13.75 3.99 -45.42
N THR A 80 13.90 5.30 -45.72
CA THR A 80 14.38 6.00 -46.94
C THR A 80 13.63 5.61 -48.23
N ALA A 81 13.15 6.45 -49.16
CA ALA A 81 12.95 7.90 -49.39
C ALA A 81 12.35 8.01 -50.84
N HIS A 82 11.47 8.99 -51.16
CA HIS A 82 11.13 9.59 -52.49
C HIS A 82 9.66 10.08 -52.51
N MET A 83 9.17 11.18 -53.10
CA MET A 83 9.65 12.19 -54.05
C MET A 83 9.04 13.57 -53.74
N SER A 84 9.58 14.57 -54.42
CA SER A 84 9.43 16.01 -54.28
C SER A 84 8.24 16.63 -55.06
N VAL A 85 7.86 17.84 -54.63
CA VAL A 85 7.17 18.98 -55.31
C VAL A 85 5.73 18.80 -55.83
N ARG A 86 4.77 19.52 -55.21
CA ARG A 86 3.90 20.54 -55.87
C ARG A 86 3.57 21.70 -54.94
N LYS A 87 3.86 22.91 -55.41
CA LYS A 87 3.46 24.21 -54.84
C LYS A 87 2.09 24.56 -55.40
N SER A 88 1.15 24.92 -54.53
CA SER A 88 -0.07 25.63 -54.92
C SER A 88 -0.40 26.66 -53.85
N THR A 89 -0.22 27.91 -54.28
CA THR A 89 -0.71 29.15 -53.69
C THR A 89 -2.14 28.99 -53.21
N GLY A 90 -2.36 29.27 -51.93
CA GLY A 90 -3.68 29.34 -51.31
C GLY A 90 -3.62 30.41 -50.24
N ASP A 91 -3.79 31.65 -50.68
CA ASP A 91 -4.06 32.78 -49.81
C ASP A 91 -5.30 32.45 -48.99
N SER A 92 -5.13 32.36 -47.68
CA SER A 92 -6.23 32.27 -46.72
C SER A 92 -5.78 33.04 -45.50
N GLN A 93 -5.94 34.35 -45.61
CA GLN A 93 -6.12 35.23 -44.47
C GLN A 93 -7.16 34.61 -43.53
N ASN A 94 -6.73 34.06 -42.40
CA ASN A 94 -7.62 33.89 -41.27
C ASN A 94 -7.12 34.74 -40.11
N LEU A 95 -7.65 35.96 -40.15
CA LEU A 95 -7.75 36.98 -39.13
C LEU A 95 -7.47 36.46 -37.72
N GLY A 96 -6.29 36.82 -37.23
CA GLY A 96 -6.04 36.92 -35.80
C GLY A 96 -7.00 37.92 -35.19
N SER A 97 -8.13 37.44 -34.70
CA SER A 97 -8.98 38.15 -33.74
C SER A 97 -9.19 37.24 -32.55
N SER A 98 -8.11 37.03 -31.78
CA SER A 98 -8.29 36.72 -30.36
C SER A 98 -8.87 37.97 -29.71
N SER A 99 -10.20 37.99 -29.61
CA SER A 99 -10.92 38.98 -28.82
C SER A 99 -10.29 39.05 -27.43
N PRO A 100 -9.92 40.25 -26.93
CA PRO A 100 -9.17 40.40 -25.68
C PRO A 100 -9.84 39.70 -24.48
N SER A 101 -11.17 39.60 -24.50
CA SER A 101 -11.95 38.92 -23.47
C SER A 101 -11.70 37.40 -23.37
N LYS A 102 -11.38 36.72 -24.49
CA LYS A 102 -11.12 35.27 -24.48
C LYS A 102 -9.70 34.90 -24.02
N LYS A 103 -8.73 35.80 -24.16
CA LYS A 103 -7.37 35.61 -23.63
C LYS A 103 -7.32 35.85 -22.12
N GLN A 104 -7.95 36.94 -21.67
CA GLN A 104 -8.03 37.29 -20.25
C GLN A 104 -8.74 36.22 -19.40
N SER A 105 -9.81 35.62 -19.92
CA SER A 105 -10.49 34.53 -19.21
C SER A 105 -9.62 33.27 -19.04
N LYS A 106 -8.76 32.96 -20.02
CA LYS A 106 -7.85 31.81 -19.94
C LYS A 106 -6.67 32.07 -19.03
N GLU A 107 -6.07 33.26 -19.09
CA GLU A 107 -5.01 33.68 -18.17
C GLU A 107 -5.48 33.66 -16.71
N ASN A 108 -6.67 34.19 -16.41
CA ASN A 108 -7.24 34.12 -15.06
C ASN A 108 -7.42 32.67 -14.57
N THR A 109 -7.81 31.77 -15.47
CA THR A 109 -7.97 30.34 -15.14
C THR A 109 -6.62 29.68 -14.86
N ILE A 110 -5.58 30.03 -15.62
CA ILE A 110 -4.22 29.50 -15.43
C ILE A 110 -3.67 29.92 -14.07
N THR A 111 -3.81 31.20 -13.71
CA THR A 111 -3.35 31.71 -12.40
C THR A 111 -4.11 31.06 -11.24
N GLU A 112 -5.41 30.81 -11.40
CA GLU A 112 -6.18 30.12 -10.37
C GLU A 112 -5.77 28.65 -10.22
N LEU A 113 -5.44 27.95 -11.32
CA LEU A 113 -4.89 26.59 -11.27
C LEU A 113 -3.52 26.56 -10.59
N GLU A 114 -2.66 27.55 -10.85
CA GLU A 114 -1.37 27.68 -10.16
C GLU A 114 -1.56 27.89 -8.66
N ARG A 115 -2.53 28.72 -8.26
CA ARG A 115 -2.87 28.95 -6.84
C ARG A 115 -3.33 27.65 -6.16
N LEU A 116 -4.21 26.89 -6.81
CA LEU A 116 -4.70 25.61 -6.30
C LEU A 116 -3.60 24.56 -6.21
N GLU A 117 -2.64 24.56 -7.15
CA GLU A 117 -1.50 23.65 -7.09
C GLU A 117 -0.58 23.96 -5.90
N VAL A 118 -0.31 25.24 -5.64
CA VAL A 118 0.45 25.65 -4.45
C VAL A 118 -0.26 25.23 -3.17
N GLU A 119 -1.57 25.45 -3.09
CA GLU A 119 -2.39 25.06 -1.94
C GLU A 119 -2.38 23.53 -1.74
N ARG A 120 -2.50 22.76 -2.83
CA ARG A 120 -2.43 21.29 -2.81
C ARG A 120 -1.07 20.79 -2.34
N VAL A 121 0.02 21.35 -2.86
CA VAL A 121 1.39 21.01 -2.47
C VAL A 121 1.60 21.31 -0.99
N GLU A 122 1.14 22.46 -0.51
CA GLU A 122 1.27 22.85 0.89
C GLU A 122 0.46 21.93 1.81
N MET A 123 -0.74 21.54 1.42
CA MET A 123 -1.55 20.55 2.14
C MET A 123 -0.86 19.17 2.20
N ILE A 124 -0.26 18.72 1.09
CA ILE A 124 0.50 17.46 1.08
C ILE A 124 1.71 17.57 2.00
N ARG A 125 2.45 18.67 1.94
CA ARG A 125 3.59 18.94 2.83
C ARG A 125 3.17 18.90 4.29
N GLN A 126 2.04 19.51 4.64
CA GLN A 126 1.47 19.49 5.98
C GLN A 126 1.16 18.06 6.44
N HIS A 127 0.49 17.26 5.62
CA HIS A 127 0.18 15.87 5.97
C HIS A 127 1.43 15.00 6.07
N LEU A 128 2.45 15.23 5.24
CA LEU A 128 3.73 14.53 5.36
C LEU A 128 4.43 14.86 6.68
N CYS A 129 4.40 16.12 7.11
CA CYS A 129 4.92 16.52 8.43
C CYS A 129 4.16 15.81 9.56
N GLN A 130 2.82 15.79 9.50
CA GLN A 130 2.00 15.06 10.48
C GLN A 130 2.34 13.56 10.51
N TYR A 131 2.51 12.95 9.34
CA TYR A 131 2.91 11.54 9.23
C TYR A 131 4.27 11.30 9.90
N THR A 132 5.27 12.15 9.64
CA THR A 132 6.59 12.00 10.28
C THR A 132 6.53 12.18 11.79
N GLN A 133 5.68 13.08 12.28
CA GLN A 133 5.45 13.28 13.72
C GLN A 133 4.83 12.04 14.36
N LEU A 134 3.74 11.52 13.79
CA LEU A 134 3.08 10.31 14.28
C LEU A 134 4.01 9.10 14.24
N ARG A 135 4.84 9.00 13.20
CA ARG A 135 5.85 7.94 13.10
C ARG A 135 6.83 8.02 14.26
N HIS A 136 7.38 9.20 14.53
CA HIS A 136 8.30 9.41 15.64
C HIS A 136 7.66 9.11 17.00
N GLU A 137 6.44 9.60 17.23
CA GLU A 137 5.69 9.33 18.47
C GLU A 137 5.40 7.85 18.66
N THR A 138 5.04 7.14 17.59
CA THR A 138 4.80 5.70 17.62
C THR A 138 6.09 4.95 17.96
N ASP A 139 7.22 5.32 17.35
CA ASP A 139 8.51 4.70 17.61
C ASP A 139 8.95 4.95 19.07
N MET A 140 8.73 6.17 19.58
CA MET A 140 9.01 6.53 20.97
C MET A 140 8.12 5.75 21.96
N PHE A 141 6.81 5.65 21.69
CA PHE A 141 5.88 4.86 22.51
C PHE A 141 6.28 3.39 22.52
N ASN A 142 6.54 2.80 21.34
CA ASN A 142 6.97 1.41 21.21
C ASN A 142 8.25 1.14 22.00
N GLN A 143 9.24 2.04 21.91
CA GLN A 143 10.48 1.91 22.69
C GLN A 143 10.22 1.97 24.20
N SER A 144 9.28 2.81 24.66
CA SER A 144 8.96 2.92 26.09
C SER A 144 8.35 1.65 26.67
N THR A 145 7.76 0.76 25.84
CA THR A 145 7.07 -0.45 26.33
C THR A 145 8.00 -1.48 26.96
N VAL A 146 9.29 -1.49 26.62
CA VAL A 146 10.26 -2.46 27.16
C VAL A 146 10.93 -2.00 28.45
N GLU A 147 10.84 -0.72 28.82
CA GLU A 147 11.45 -0.17 30.03
C GLU A 147 11.04 -0.90 31.33
N PRO A 148 9.77 -1.29 31.54
CA PRO A 148 9.40 -2.07 32.73
C PRO A 148 10.06 -3.46 32.77
N VAL A 149 10.29 -4.08 31.61
CA VAL A 149 11.00 -5.37 31.51
C VAL A 149 12.45 -5.20 31.91
N ASP A 150 13.12 -4.15 31.42
CA ASP A 150 14.50 -3.85 31.80
C ASP A 150 14.63 -3.54 33.29
N GLN A 151 13.63 -2.89 33.90
CA GLN A 151 13.59 -2.69 35.35
C GLN A 151 13.47 -4.00 36.14
N LEU A 152 12.71 -4.98 35.63
CA LEU A 152 12.62 -6.32 36.24
C LEU A 152 13.93 -7.09 36.05
N LEU A 153 14.53 -7.04 34.86
CA LEU A 153 15.79 -7.71 34.57
C LEU A 153 16.92 -7.21 35.47
N ARG A 154 16.98 -5.91 35.77
CA ARG A 154 17.96 -5.35 36.72
C ARG A 154 17.78 -5.84 38.16
N LYS A 155 16.58 -6.33 38.52
CA LYS A 155 16.26 -6.84 39.86
C LYS A 155 16.49 -8.34 40.00
N VAL A 156 16.84 -9.06 38.93
CA VAL A 156 17.10 -10.50 38.97
C VAL A 156 18.32 -10.77 39.84
N ASP A 157 18.14 -11.63 40.84
CA ASP A 157 19.19 -12.05 41.78
C ASP A 157 19.16 -13.57 41.92
N PRO A 158 20.04 -14.29 41.19
CA PRO A 158 20.04 -15.75 41.19
C PRO A 158 20.27 -16.37 42.57
N ALA A 159 20.94 -15.67 43.49
CA ALA A 159 21.19 -16.19 44.84
C ALA A 159 19.90 -16.17 45.67
N LYS A 160 19.12 -15.08 45.59
CA LYS A 160 17.81 -14.99 46.23
C LYS A 160 16.82 -15.97 45.63
N ASP A 161 16.79 -16.12 44.31
CA ASP A 161 15.91 -17.07 43.64
C ASP A 161 16.24 -18.52 44.06
N ARG A 162 17.53 -18.86 44.14
CA ARG A 162 17.98 -20.14 44.69
C ARG A 162 17.57 -20.32 46.14
N GLU A 163 17.72 -19.31 46.98
CA GLU A 163 17.34 -19.38 48.39
C GLU A 163 15.84 -19.62 48.54
N LEU A 164 15.00 -18.92 47.77
CA LEU A 164 13.55 -19.11 47.75
C LEU A 164 13.18 -20.53 47.35
N TRP A 165 13.78 -21.05 46.27
CA TRP A 165 13.50 -22.41 45.82
C TRP A 165 13.92 -23.45 46.85
N VAL A 166 15.15 -23.32 47.39
CA VAL A 166 15.66 -24.24 48.42
C VAL A 166 14.78 -24.18 49.66
N ARG A 167 14.28 -23.01 50.06
CA ARG A 167 13.40 -22.86 51.23
C ARG A 167 12.13 -23.71 51.12
N GLU A 168 11.56 -23.80 49.92
CA GLU A 168 10.35 -24.59 49.66
C GLU A 168 10.63 -26.09 49.46
N HIS A 169 11.78 -26.43 48.86
CA HIS A 169 12.06 -27.80 48.39
C HIS A 169 13.14 -28.56 49.20
N LYS A 170 13.62 -28.02 50.33
CA LYS A 170 14.70 -28.66 51.11
C LYS A 170 14.25 -29.98 51.74
N THR A 171 15.03 -31.05 51.56
CA THR A 171 14.78 -32.36 52.19
C THR A 171 15.45 -32.53 53.56
N GLY A 172 16.38 -31.65 53.93
CA GLY A 172 17.08 -31.71 55.21
C GLY A 172 18.26 -30.75 55.25
N SER A 173 18.65 -30.33 56.45
CA SER A 173 19.79 -29.42 56.68
C SER A 173 21.01 -30.11 57.28
N ILE A 174 20.86 -31.36 57.72
CA ILE A 174 21.88 -32.13 58.43
C ILE A 174 22.71 -32.88 57.41
N ARG A 175 24.03 -32.80 57.53
CA ARG A 175 24.96 -33.59 56.71
C ARG A 175 25.14 -34.98 57.34
N PRO A 176 25.23 -36.06 56.56
CA PRO A 176 25.54 -37.39 57.08
C PRO A 176 26.89 -37.40 57.82
N VAL A 177 27.01 -38.28 58.81
CA VAL A 177 28.23 -38.51 59.60
C VAL A 177 28.57 -40.00 59.54
N ASP A 178 29.85 -40.32 59.50
CA ASP A 178 30.34 -41.70 59.51
C ASP A 178 30.07 -42.36 60.87
N MET A 179 29.70 -43.64 60.86
CA MET A 179 29.59 -44.44 62.09
C MET A 179 30.95 -45.07 62.40
N GLU A 180 31.41 -44.93 63.65
CA GLU A 180 32.53 -45.72 64.16
C GLU A 180 32.08 -47.17 64.34
N ILE A 181 32.77 -48.11 63.68
CA ILE A 181 32.51 -49.57 63.68
C ILE A 181 33.67 -50.28 64.36
#